data_AF-A0A2N4YNK2-F1
#
_entry.id   AF-A0A2N4YNK2-F1
#
_cell.length_a   1.000
_cell.length_b   1.000
_cell.length_c   1.000
_cell.angle_alpha   90.00
_cell.angle_beta   90.00
_cell.angle_gamma   90.00
#
_symmetry.space_group_name_H-M   'P 1'
#
loop_
_entity.id
_entity.type
_entity.pdbx_description
1 polymer ?
#
loop_
_entity_poly.entity_id
_entity_poly.type
_entity_poly.pdbx_seq_one_letter_code
_entity_poly.pdbx_strand_id
1 'polypeptide(L)'
;MKALREPLWWLIALFIGLLVGLPYSAPLFSRLFPELPRPVYQQESFWSLTLDHGWLVVASSLAATVVGLGAGVAVTRPAGSAFRPLVETIAAIGQTFPPVAVLAMAVPV
;
A
#
# COMPACT_ATOMS: atom_id res chain seq x y z
N MET A 1 -30.81 10.66 4.13
CA MET A 1 -30.19 11.10 5.40
C MET A 1 -29.35 10.02 6.12
N LYS A 2 -29.47 8.71 5.79
CA LYS A 2 -28.60 7.65 6.35
C LYS A 2 -27.13 7.77 5.91
N ALA A 3 -26.88 8.09 4.63
CA ALA A 3 -25.52 8.20 4.09
C ALA A 3 -24.62 9.23 4.83
N LEU A 4 -25.18 10.34 5.31
CA LEU A 4 -24.41 11.37 6.04
C LEU A 4 -23.99 10.95 7.45
N ARG A 5 -24.52 9.84 7.98
CA ARG A 5 -24.15 9.29 9.30
C ARG A 5 -23.06 8.23 9.21
N GLU A 6 -22.73 7.74 8.02
CA GLU A 6 -21.68 6.71 7.89
C GLU A 6 -20.30 7.39 7.84
N PRO A 7 -19.35 6.96 8.69
CA PRO A 7 -18.03 7.57 8.76
C PRO A 7 -17.23 7.39 7.46
N LEU A 8 -17.54 6.35 6.67
CA LEU A 8 -16.86 6.07 5.41
C LEU A 8 -16.96 7.24 4.42
N TRP A 9 -18.14 7.82 4.25
CA TRP A 9 -18.31 8.93 3.31
C TRP A 9 -17.53 10.18 3.74
N TRP A 10 -17.42 10.42 5.04
CA TRP A 10 -16.60 11.50 5.58
C TRP A 10 -15.10 11.25 5.34
N LEU A 11 -14.64 10.00 5.51
CA LEU A 11 -13.25 9.64 5.21
C LEU A 11 -12.94 9.77 3.72
N ILE A 12 -13.85 9.34 2.84
CA ILE A 12 -13.70 9.50 1.39
C ILE A 12 -13.65 10.99 1.03
N ALA A 13 -14.58 11.80 1.55
CA ALA A 13 -14.61 13.22 1.30
C ALA A 13 -13.35 13.93 1.81
N LEU A 14 -12.87 13.57 3.00
CA LEU A 14 -11.61 14.06 3.56
C LEU A 14 -10.41 13.66 2.68
N PHE A 15 -10.34 12.40 2.25
CA PHE A 15 -9.27 11.90 1.40
C PHE A 15 -9.22 12.66 0.06
N ILE A 16 -10.37 12.81 -0.61
CA ILE A 16 -10.48 13.60 -1.84
C ILE A 16 -10.08 15.06 -1.58
N GLY A 17 -10.55 15.65 -0.47
CA GLY A 17 -10.19 16.99 -0.05
C GLY A 17 -8.69 17.16 0.16
N LEU A 18 -8.01 16.16 0.73
CA LEU A 18 -6.55 16.15 0.90
C LEU A 18 -5.83 16.06 -0.45
N LEU A 19 -6.27 15.18 -1.37
CA LEU A 19 -5.64 15.07 -2.68
C LEU A 19 -5.70 16.38 -3.47
N VAL A 20 -6.81 17.11 -3.36
CA VAL A 20 -6.96 18.43 -4.00
C VAL A 20 -6.24 19.53 -3.22
N GLY A 21 -6.23 19.47 -1.88
CA GLY A 21 -5.72 20.53 -1.02
C GLY A 21 -4.20 20.52 -0.81
N LEU A 22 -3.57 19.34 -0.76
CA LEU A 22 -2.13 19.18 -0.50
C LEU A 22 -1.23 19.96 -1.48
N PRO A 23 -1.49 20.01 -2.80
CA PRO A 23 -0.72 20.87 -3.71
C PRO A 23 -0.60 22.34 -3.28
N TYR A 24 -1.64 22.88 -2.63
CA TYR A 24 -1.71 24.28 -2.21
C TYR A 24 -1.14 24.54 -0.81
N SER A 25 -0.68 23.48 -0.13
CA SER A 25 -0.19 23.57 1.26
C SER A 25 1.26 24.08 1.37
N ALA A 26 1.94 24.39 0.26
CA ALA A 26 3.33 24.84 0.25
C ALA A 26 3.62 26.05 1.18
N PRO A 27 2.75 27.09 1.28
CA PRO A 27 2.96 28.19 2.22
C PRO A 27 2.91 27.76 3.69
N LEU A 28 2.09 26.75 4.02
CA LEU A 28 2.01 26.20 5.37
C LEU A 28 3.31 25.42 5.69
N PHE A 29 3.72 24.53 4.79
CA PHE A 29 4.90 23.70 5.02
C PHE A 29 6.21 24.48 4.98
N SER A 30 6.34 25.53 4.17
CA SER A 30 7.52 26.40 4.17
C SER A 30 7.70 27.18 5.48
N ARG A 31 6.63 27.47 6.21
CA ARG A 31 6.73 28.06 7.56
C ARG A 31 7.18 27.04 8.61
N LEU A 32 6.77 25.79 8.48
CA LEU A 32 7.12 24.71 9.40
C LEU A 32 8.53 24.15 9.14
N PHE A 33 8.95 24.14 7.88
CA PHE A 33 10.22 23.57 7.41
C PHE A 33 10.95 24.58 6.51
N PRO A 34 11.44 25.70 7.07
CA PRO A 34 12.05 26.78 6.29
C PRO A 34 13.34 26.35 5.56
N GLU A 35 14.03 25.34 6.06
CA GLU A 35 15.27 24.81 5.48
C GLU A 35 15.04 23.94 4.22
N LEU A 36 13.80 23.53 3.93
CA LEU A 36 13.47 22.71 2.75
C LEU A 36 13.09 23.62 1.56
N PRO A 37 13.87 23.65 0.46
CA PRO A 37 13.56 24.49 -0.69
C PRO A 37 12.25 24.11 -1.42
N ARG A 38 11.87 22.83 -1.32
CA ARG A 38 10.65 22.28 -1.93
C ARG A 38 9.96 21.37 -0.92
N PRO A 39 9.18 21.93 0.02
CA PRO A 39 8.61 21.17 1.12
C PRO A 39 7.38 20.35 0.72
N VAL A 40 6.88 20.52 -0.51
CA VAL A 40 5.76 19.75 -1.09
C VAL A 40 6.25 19.10 -2.38
N TYR A 41 5.87 17.84 -2.60
CA TYR A 41 6.19 17.10 -3.81
C TYR A 41 5.47 17.69 -5.04
N GLN A 42 6.20 17.81 -6.16
CA GLN A 42 5.73 18.51 -7.36
C GLN A 42 6.02 17.77 -8.67
N GLN A 43 6.67 16.60 -8.64
CA GLN A 43 7.02 15.90 -9.89
C GLN A 43 5.77 15.29 -10.55
N GLU A 44 4.88 14.74 -9.74
CA GLU A 44 3.62 14.16 -10.16
C GLU A 44 2.47 14.68 -9.31
N SER A 45 1.27 14.66 -9.87
CA SER A 45 0.08 15.02 -9.11
C SER A 45 -0.22 13.97 -8.03
N PHE A 46 -0.73 14.40 -6.88
CA PHE A 46 -1.18 13.47 -5.83
C PHE A 46 -2.26 12.50 -6.32
N TRP A 47 -3.07 12.93 -7.31
CA TRP A 47 -4.04 12.05 -7.97
C TRP A 47 -3.36 10.93 -8.77
N SER A 48 -2.37 11.25 -9.60
CA SER A 48 -1.62 10.23 -10.36
C SER A 48 -0.95 9.26 -9.41
N LEU A 49 -0.19 9.76 -8.43
CA LEU A 49 0.48 8.93 -7.43
C LEU A 49 -0.49 8.00 -6.69
N THR A 50 -1.68 8.50 -6.35
CA THR A 50 -2.70 7.70 -5.67
C THR A 50 -3.26 6.61 -6.57
N LEU A 51 -3.51 6.91 -7.84
CA LEU A 51 -4.01 5.93 -8.81
C LEU A 51 -2.94 4.88 -9.14
N ASP A 52 -1.70 5.29 -9.34
CA ASP A 52 -0.56 4.39 -9.55
C ASP A 52 -0.38 3.46 -8.35
N HIS A 53 -0.46 4.01 -7.13
CA HIS A 53 -0.42 3.21 -5.91
C HIS A 53 -1.61 2.27 -5.81
N GLY A 54 -2.82 2.74 -6.12
CA GLY A 54 -4.03 1.93 -6.14
C GLY A 54 -3.91 0.74 -7.10
N TRP A 55 -3.36 0.96 -8.30
CA TRP A 55 -3.12 -0.09 -9.27
C TRP A 55 -2.11 -1.13 -8.76
N LEU A 56 -0.99 -0.67 -8.19
CA LEU A 56 0.00 -1.54 -7.56
C LEU A 56 -0.60 -2.40 -6.44
N VAL A 57 -1.42 -1.81 -5.57
CA VAL A 57 -2.10 -2.52 -4.48
C VAL A 57 -3.07 -3.56 -5.02
N VAL A 58 -3.90 -3.22 -6.02
CA VAL A 58 -4.86 -4.16 -6.60
C VAL A 58 -4.13 -5.34 -7.27
N ALA A 59 -3.15 -5.06 -8.11
CA ALA A 59 -2.41 -6.09 -8.84
C ALA A 59 -1.65 -7.03 -7.88
N SER A 60 -0.94 -6.47 -6.90
CA SER A 60 -0.21 -7.26 -5.90
C SER A 60 -1.13 -8.06 -4.99
N SER A 61 -2.27 -7.50 -4.56
CA SER A 61 -3.25 -8.20 -3.73
C SER A 61 -3.90 -9.36 -4.46
N LEU A 62 -4.21 -9.21 -5.75
CA LEU A 62 -4.72 -10.29 -6.59
C LEU A 62 -3.70 -11.43 -6.72
N ALA A 63 -2.45 -11.10 -7.04
CA ALA A 63 -1.38 -12.09 -7.12
C ALA A 63 -1.17 -12.83 -5.79
N ALA A 64 -1.09 -12.09 -4.68
CA ALA A 64 -0.96 -12.65 -3.34
C ALA A 64 -2.15 -13.53 -2.96
N THR A 65 -3.37 -13.13 -3.31
CA THR A 65 -4.59 -13.89 -3.04
C THR A 65 -4.59 -15.20 -3.82
N VAL A 66 -4.30 -15.17 -5.13
CA VAL A 66 -4.27 -16.37 -5.97
C VAL A 66 -3.21 -17.36 -5.47
N VAL A 67 -1.99 -16.89 -5.22
CA VAL A 67 -0.89 -17.73 -4.74
C VAL A 67 -1.16 -18.26 -3.34
N GLY A 68 -1.53 -17.37 -2.41
CA GLY A 68 -1.77 -17.72 -1.00
C GLY A 68 -2.96 -18.66 -0.83
N LEU A 69 -4.09 -18.37 -1.47
CA LEU A 69 -5.26 -19.25 -1.43
C LEU A 69 -4.99 -20.58 -2.13
N GLY A 70 -4.32 -20.55 -3.28
CA GLY A 70 -3.92 -21.77 -4.00
C GLY A 70 -3.02 -22.68 -3.16
N ALA A 71 -2.00 -22.12 -2.51
CA ALA A 71 -1.13 -22.86 -1.59
C ALA A 71 -1.91 -23.38 -0.38
N GLY A 72 -2.78 -22.56 0.22
CA GLY A 72 -3.64 -22.95 1.33
C GLY A 72 -4.56 -24.13 1.00
N VAL A 73 -5.20 -24.10 -0.18
CA VAL A 73 -6.02 -25.23 -0.66
C VAL A 73 -5.17 -26.46 -0.94
N ALA A 74 -3.96 -26.30 -1.50
CA ALA A 74 -3.08 -27.43 -1.78
C ALA A 74 -2.64 -28.16 -0.50
N VAL A 75 -2.23 -27.43 0.53
CA VAL A 75 -1.74 -28.03 1.79
C VAL A 75 -2.85 -28.50 2.73
N THR A 76 -4.10 -28.11 2.52
CA THR A 76 -5.24 -28.61 3.30
C THR A 76 -5.82 -29.91 2.74
N ARG A 77 -5.40 -30.34 1.54
CA ARG A 77 -5.81 -31.63 0.94
C ARG A 77 -4.90 -32.77 1.40
N PRO A 78 -5.40 -34.03 1.48
CA PRO A 78 -4.62 -35.18 1.94
C PRO A 78 -3.30 -35.40 1.18
N ALA A 79 -3.27 -35.11 -0.13
CA ALA A 79 -2.08 -35.26 -0.96
C ALA A 79 -1.00 -34.19 -0.71
N GLY A 80 -1.36 -33.02 -0.16
CA GLY A 80 -0.44 -31.89 0.05
C GLY A 80 -0.16 -31.59 1.53
N SER A 81 -0.80 -32.29 2.47
CA SER A 81 -0.70 -32.02 3.92
C SER A 81 0.73 -32.12 4.46
N ALA A 82 1.56 -32.96 3.86
CA ALA A 82 2.97 -33.10 4.22
C ALA A 82 3.78 -31.80 4.01
N PHE A 83 3.37 -30.92 3.09
CA PHE A 83 4.05 -29.66 2.78
C PHE A 83 3.58 -28.48 3.62
N ARG A 84 2.57 -28.68 4.48
CA ARG A 84 2.01 -27.60 5.32
C ARG A 84 3.07 -26.85 6.15
N PRO A 85 4.00 -27.51 6.87
CA PRO A 85 5.02 -26.80 7.66
C PRO A 85 5.94 -25.94 6.79
N LEU A 86 6.24 -26.38 5.56
CA LEU A 86 7.07 -25.64 4.62
C LEU A 86 6.37 -24.38 4.14
N VAL A 87 5.08 -24.47 3.77
CA VAL A 87 4.29 -23.31 3.36
C VAL A 87 4.14 -22.31 4.50
N GLU A 88 3.90 -22.77 5.73
CA GLU A 88 3.84 -21.92 6.92
C GLU A 88 5.17 -21.20 7.18
N THR A 89 6.30 -21.90 7.02
CA THR A 89 7.64 -21.31 7.15
C THR A 89 7.88 -20.22 6.11
N ILE A 90 7.56 -20.48 4.85
CA ILE A 90 7.71 -19.49 3.77
C ILE A 90 6.83 -18.27 4.02
N ALA A 91 5.58 -18.47 4.43
CA ALA A 91 4.65 -17.39 4.74
C ALA A 91 5.18 -16.53 5.90
N ALA A 92 5.70 -17.15 6.96
CA ALA A 92 6.29 -16.45 8.09
C ALA A 92 7.53 -15.63 7.68
N ILE A 93 8.41 -16.19 6.84
CA ILE A 93 9.56 -15.47 6.29
C ILE A 93 9.09 -14.25 5.49
N GLY A 94 8.11 -14.44 4.59
CA GLY A 94 7.55 -13.34 3.79
C GLY A 94 6.93 -12.23 4.63
N GLN A 95 6.23 -12.57 5.73
CA GLN A 95 5.62 -11.60 6.65
C GLN A 95 6.62 -10.87 7.55
N THR A 96 7.80 -11.44 7.78
CA THR A 96 8.86 -10.87 8.61
C THR A 96 9.97 -10.21 7.79
N PHE A 97 9.90 -10.29 6.46
CA PHE A 97 10.89 -9.74 5.56
C PHE A 97 10.92 -8.20 5.67
N PRO A 98 12.06 -7.59 6.02
CA PRO A 98 12.10 -6.18 6.38
C PRO A 98 11.93 -5.29 5.13
N PRO A 99 11.12 -4.21 5.20
CA PRO A 99 10.89 -3.32 4.06
C PRO A 99 12.17 -2.74 3.47
N VAL A 100 13.18 -2.46 4.31
CA VAL A 100 14.48 -1.92 3.84
C VAL A 100 15.22 -2.90 2.92
N ALA A 101 15.09 -4.21 3.14
CA ALA A 101 15.70 -5.22 2.26
C ALA A 101 15.00 -5.26 0.89
N VAL A 102 13.68 -5.07 0.87
CA VAL A 102 12.91 -4.97 -0.38
C VAL A 102 13.37 -3.76 -1.17
N LEU A 103 13.51 -2.60 -0.53
CA LEU A 103 14.03 -1.39 -1.18
C LEU A 103 15.45 -1.60 -1.72
N ALA A 104 16.32 -2.24 -0.96
CA ALA A 104 17.69 -2.53 -1.39
C ALA A 104 17.75 -3.46 -2.62
N MET A 105 16.80 -4.39 -2.78
CA MET A 105 16.72 -5.26 -3.96
C MET A 105 16.05 -4.56 -5.17
N ALA A 106 15.16 -3.60 -4.93
CA ALA A 106 14.39 -2.94 -5.98
C ALA A 106 15.15 -1.77 -6.64
N VAL A 107 16.13 -1.18 -5.97
CA VAL A 107 16.98 -0.12 -6.53
C VAL A 107 18.15 -0.76 -7.29
N PRO A 108 18.27 -0.56 -8.61
CA PRO A 108 19.45 -1.00 -9.35
C PRO A 108 20.69 -0.22 -8.89
N VAL A 109 21.81 -0.94 -8.68
CA VAL A 109 23.15 -0.36 -8.44
C VAL A 109 23.79 0.15 -9.72
#